data_AF-A0AAN7U7L7-F1
#
_entry.id   AF-A0AAN7U7L7-F1
#
_cell.length_a   1.000
_cell.length_b   1.000
_cell.length_c   1.000
_cell.angle_alpha   90.00
_cell.angle_beta   90.00
_cell.angle_gamma   90.00
#
_symmetry.space_group_name_H-M   'P 1'
#
loop_
_entity.id
_entity.type
_entity.pdbx_description
1 polymer ?
#
loop_
_entity_poly.entity_id
_entity_poly.type
_entity_poly.pdbx_seq_one_letter_code
_entity_poly.pdbx_strand_id
1 'polypeptide(L)'
;MTNWEQGLCDCGSDCRVFCISYIWPGLQIMQQRATAENRQCDACDCILVTSCFHLIACTTRSKIREKHGIDGNCCGDSCAVCYCTPCAVSQQTMQLQAKGEKPSGIFMS
;
A
#
# COMPACT_ATOMS: atom_id res chain seq x y z
N MET A 1 3.96 18.03 7.23
CA MET A 1 2.82 17.17 6.86
C MET A 1 3.30 16.36 5.67
N THR A 2 3.43 15.05 5.82
CA THR A 2 3.89 14.17 4.74
C THR A 2 2.87 14.24 3.60
N ASN A 3 3.31 14.54 2.37
CA ASN A 3 2.49 14.84 1.16
C ASN A 3 1.70 13.64 0.61
N TRP A 4 1.04 12.87 1.47
CA TRP A 4 0.05 11.87 1.04
C TRP A 4 -1.29 12.56 0.78
N GLU A 5 -2.01 12.14 -0.26
CA GLU A 5 -3.32 12.70 -0.62
C GLU A 5 -4.39 12.42 0.47
N GLN A 6 -4.16 11.39 1.29
CA GLN A 6 -5.02 10.97 2.39
C GLN A 6 -4.19 10.83 3.67
N GLY A 7 -4.78 11.10 4.83
CA GLY A 7 -4.13 10.91 6.13
C GLY A 7 -4.00 9.43 6.51
N LEU A 8 -3.03 9.08 7.37
CA LEU A 8 -2.84 7.69 7.80
C LEU A 8 -4.03 7.17 8.62
N CYS A 9 -4.71 8.02 9.38
CA CYS A 9 -5.89 7.68 10.17
C CYS A 9 -7.21 8.05 9.47
N ASP A 10 -7.18 8.35 8.17
CA ASP A 10 -8.38 8.74 7.40
C ASP A 10 -9.12 7.52 6.83
N CYS A 11 -9.03 6.38 7.52
CA CYS A 11 -9.60 5.09 7.12
C CYS A 11 -11.14 5.07 7.06
N GLY A 12 -11.81 6.13 7.50
CA GLY A 12 -13.26 6.31 7.40
C GLY A 12 -13.75 6.82 6.04
N SER A 13 -12.88 7.35 5.19
CA SER A 13 -13.27 7.92 3.89
C SER A 13 -13.73 6.84 2.90
N ASP A 14 -13.08 5.66 2.91
CA ASP A 14 -13.43 4.51 2.07
C ASP A 14 -13.45 3.21 2.88
N CYS A 15 -14.53 3.00 3.65
CA CYS A 15 -14.71 1.80 4.48
C CYS A 15 -14.56 0.48 3.69
N ARG A 16 -14.92 0.46 2.40
CA ARG A 16 -14.75 -0.74 1.55
C ARG A 16 -13.28 -1.09 1.36
N VAL A 17 -12.44 -0.10 1.02
CA VAL A 17 -11.00 -0.30 0.83
C VAL A 17 -10.37 -0.77 2.13
N PHE A 18 -10.75 -0.15 3.25
CA PHE A 18 -10.31 -0.53 4.59
C PHE A 18 -10.69 -1.97 4.95
N CYS A 19 -11.94 -2.39 4.72
CA CYS A 19 -12.38 -3.76 4.98
C CYS A 19 -11.59 -4.79 4.15
N ILE A 20 -11.32 -4.51 2.87
CA ILE A 20 -10.52 -5.41 2.03
C ILE A 20 -9.06 -5.41 2.51
N SER A 21 -8.51 -4.25 2.91
CA SER A 21 -7.18 -4.15 3.52
C SER A 21 -7.07 -4.87 4.85
N TYR A 22 -8.16 -5.00 5.59
CA TYR A 22 -8.21 -5.75 6.83
C TYR A 22 -8.27 -7.27 6.59
N ILE A 23 -9.09 -7.72 5.64
CA ILE A 23 -9.29 -9.15 5.36
C ILE A 23 -8.10 -9.74 4.58
N TRP A 24 -7.55 -9.01 3.60
CA TRP A 24 -6.49 -9.50 2.71
C TRP A 24 -5.39 -8.45 2.42
N PRO A 25 -4.66 -7.97 3.45
CA PRO A 25 -3.60 -6.99 3.26
C PRO A 25 -2.46 -7.52 2.38
N GLY A 26 -2.15 -8.82 2.46
CA GLY A 26 -1.07 -9.43 1.68
C GLY A 26 -1.31 -9.34 0.17
N LEU A 27 -2.52 -9.67 -0.28
CA LEU A 27 -2.87 -9.63 -1.69
C LEU A 27 -2.80 -8.21 -2.25
N GLN A 28 -3.25 -7.22 -1.47
CA GLN A 28 -3.18 -5.82 -1.85
C GLN A 28 -1.73 -5.32 -1.93
N ILE A 29 -0.88 -5.65 -0.95
CA ILE A 29 0.53 -5.21 -0.95
C ILE A 29 1.30 -5.79 -2.14
N MET A 30 1.09 -7.05 -2.50
CA MET A 30 1.71 -7.65 -3.69
C MET A 30 1.36 -6.87 -4.96
N GLN A 31 0.09 -6.51 -5.09
CA GLN A 31 -0.45 -5.77 -6.23
C GLN A 31 0.08 -4.34 -6.26
N GLN A 32 0.04 -3.64 -5.13
CA GLN A 32 0.61 -2.30 -4.98
C GLN A 32 2.10 -2.27 -5.31
N ARG A 33 2.86 -3.30 -4.89
CA ARG A 33 4.28 -3.44 -5.23
C ARG A 33 4.49 -3.60 -6.73
N ALA A 34 3.73 -4.49 -7.36
CA ALA A 34 3.81 -4.73 -8.79
C ALA A 34 3.51 -3.43 -9.57
N THR A 35 2.49 -2.68 -9.16
CA THR A 35 2.13 -1.38 -9.74
C THR A 35 3.16 -0.30 -9.49
N ALA A 36 3.73 -0.21 -8.29
CA ALA A 36 4.81 0.71 -7.97
C ALA A 36 6.04 0.46 -8.87
N GLU A 37 6.33 -0.81 -9.16
CA GLU A 37 7.44 -1.24 -10.02
C GLU A 37 7.07 -1.32 -11.53
N ASN A 38 5.86 -0.91 -11.93
CA ASN A 38 5.33 -1.01 -13.30
C ASN A 38 5.46 -2.41 -13.93
N ARG A 39 5.30 -3.46 -13.12
CA ARG A 39 5.36 -4.86 -13.55
C ARG A 39 4.09 -5.62 -13.19
N GLN A 40 3.94 -6.83 -13.72
CA GLN A 40 2.86 -7.73 -13.33
C GLN A 40 3.19 -8.45 -12.02
N CYS A 41 2.14 -8.83 -11.29
CA CYS A 41 2.26 -9.63 -10.07
C CYS A 41 2.72 -11.04 -10.44
N ASP A 42 3.75 -11.54 -9.75
CA ASP A 42 4.29 -12.89 -9.98
C ASP A 42 4.12 -13.78 -8.74
N ALA A 43 4.25 -15.09 -8.90
CA ALA A 43 4.23 -16.06 -7.80
C ALA A 43 5.32 -15.75 -6.74
N CYS A 44 6.45 -15.19 -7.17
CA CYS A 44 7.51 -14.73 -6.28
C CYS A 44 7.03 -13.66 -5.29
N ASP A 45 6.15 -12.74 -5.70
CA ASP A 45 5.58 -11.75 -4.77
C ASP A 45 4.69 -12.38 -3.71
N CYS A 46 3.99 -13.45 -4.07
CA CYS A 46 3.15 -14.18 -3.14
C CYS A 46 3.98 -14.79 -2.02
N ILE A 47 5.08 -15.42 -2.41
CA ILE A 47 6.02 -16.03 -1.47
C ILE A 47 6.70 -14.95 -0.62
N LEU A 48 7.12 -13.84 -1.21
CA LEU A 48 7.80 -12.74 -0.50
C LEU A 48 6.87 -12.05 0.51
N VAL A 49 5.62 -11.79 0.14
CA VAL A 49 4.64 -11.17 1.05
C VAL A 49 4.20 -12.13 2.14
N THR A 50 4.09 -13.43 1.85
CA THR A 50 3.74 -14.44 2.85
C THR A 50 4.88 -14.67 3.86
N SER A 51 6.13 -14.67 3.40
CA SER A 51 7.30 -14.92 4.26
C SER A 51 7.78 -13.68 5.02
N CYS A 52 7.71 -12.49 4.42
CA CYS A 52 8.30 -11.26 4.95
C CYS A 52 7.31 -10.08 4.89
N PHE A 53 6.06 -10.31 5.29
CA PHE A 53 4.96 -9.34 5.17
C PHE A 53 5.34 -7.91 5.60
N HIS A 54 5.90 -7.75 6.80
CA HIS A 54 6.17 -6.43 7.38
C HIS A 54 7.25 -5.65 6.59
N LEU A 55 8.30 -6.36 6.17
CA LEU A 55 9.38 -5.77 5.36
C LEU A 55 8.88 -5.39 3.97
N ILE A 56 8.08 -6.26 3.34
CA ILE A 56 7.52 -5.98 2.02
C ILE A 56 6.50 -4.83 2.10
N ALA A 57 5.66 -4.77 3.13
CA ALA A 57 4.74 -3.67 3.35
C ALA A 57 5.48 -2.32 3.48
N CYS A 58 6.52 -2.27 4.32
CA CYS A 58 7.33 -1.07 4.52
C CYS A 58 8.07 -0.65 3.24
N THR A 59 8.76 -1.60 2.58
CA THR A 59 9.47 -1.29 1.33
C THR A 59 8.54 -0.88 0.21
N THR A 60 7.36 -1.50 0.08
CA THR A 60 6.34 -1.11 -0.90
C THR A 60 5.86 0.32 -0.64
N ARG A 61 5.67 0.69 0.62
CA ARG A 61 5.32 2.07 1.01
C ARG A 61 6.41 3.06 0.62
N SER A 62 7.67 2.75 0.91
CA SER A 62 8.79 3.60 0.51
C SER A 62 8.89 3.74 -1.01
N LYS A 63 8.66 2.66 -1.78
CA LYS A 63 8.66 2.69 -3.25
C LYS A 63 7.55 3.58 -3.82
N ILE A 64 6.33 3.50 -3.27
CA ILE A 64 5.21 4.37 -3.69
C ILE A 64 5.55 5.83 -3.39
N ARG A 65 6.17 6.11 -2.25
CA ARG A 65 6.64 7.46 -1.92
C ARG A 65 7.69 7.97 -2.90
N GLU A 66 8.70 7.17 -3.19
CA GLU A 66 9.75 7.50 -4.15
C GLU A 66 9.16 7.75 -5.55
N LYS A 67 8.25 6.88 -6.00
CA LYS A 67 7.56 7.00 -7.29
C LYS A 67 6.77 8.31 -7.41
N HIS A 68 6.14 8.77 -6.33
CA HIS A 68 5.30 9.97 -6.33
C HIS A 68 5.97 11.21 -5.72
N GLY A 69 7.26 11.17 -5.41
CA GLY A 69 8.00 12.30 -4.83
C GLY A 69 7.54 12.71 -3.42
N ILE A 70 7.08 11.76 -2.60
CA ILE A 70 6.55 12.02 -1.25
C ILE A 70 7.66 11.93 -0.21
N ASP A 71 7.92 13.04 0.48
CA ASP A 71 8.90 13.11 1.58
C ASP A 71 8.59 12.15 2.74
N GLY A 72 9.66 11.66 3.37
CA GLY A 72 9.60 10.72 4.50
C GLY A 72 10.81 9.78 4.55
N ASN A 73 10.79 8.84 5.50
CA ASN A 73 11.89 7.92 5.73
C ASN A 73 11.40 6.50 6.06
N CYS A 74 12.31 5.53 6.01
CA CYS A 74 12.03 4.12 6.30
C CYS A 74 11.50 3.90 7.73
N CYS A 75 11.95 4.69 8.71
CA CYS A 75 11.46 4.60 10.09
C CYS A 75 9.98 5.01 10.18
N GLY A 76 9.58 6.11 9.55
CA GLY A 76 8.19 6.56 9.47
C GLY A 76 7.29 5.59 8.71
N ASP A 77 7.81 4.96 7.65
CA ASP A 77 7.09 3.91 6.92
C ASP A 77 6.90 2.66 7.79
N SER A 78 7.95 2.25 8.53
CA SER A 78 7.87 1.12 9.46
C SER A 78 6.90 1.42 10.61
N CYS A 79 6.95 2.62 11.21
CA CYS A 79 6.02 3.03 12.25
C CYS A 79 4.57 3.05 11.74
N ALA A 80 4.32 3.50 10.50
CA ALA A 80 2.99 3.51 9.92
C ALA A 80 2.42 2.09 9.74
N VAL A 81 3.24 1.15 9.25
CA VAL A 81 2.86 -0.26 9.11
C VAL A 81 2.70 -0.93 10.49
N CYS A 82 3.60 -0.68 11.44
CA CYS A 82 3.49 -1.19 12.81
C CYS A 82 2.25 -0.69 13.55
N TYR A 83 1.89 0.58 13.38
CA TYR A 83 0.77 1.20 14.08
C TYR A 83 -0.58 0.72 13.51
N CYS A 84 -0.74 0.78 12.19
CA CYS A 84 -1.94 0.30 11.52
C CYS A 84 -1.63 -0.10 10.08
N THR A 85 -1.26 -1.36 9.88
CA THR A 85 -1.13 -1.96 8.55
C THR A 85 -2.33 -1.69 7.63
N PRO A 86 -3.60 -1.96 8.02
CA PRO A 86 -4.71 -1.77 7.08
C PRO A 86 -4.90 -0.30 6.69
N CYS A 87 -4.65 0.63 7.61
CA CYS A 87 -4.70 2.06 7.32
C CYS A 87 -3.57 2.47 6.36
N ALA A 88 -2.35 1.97 6.58
CA ALA A 88 -1.21 2.22 5.70
C ALA A 88 -1.46 1.67 4.29
N VAL A 89 -2.01 0.45 4.17
CA VAL A 89 -2.34 -0.19 2.90
C VAL A 89 -3.49 0.51 2.20
N SER A 90 -4.53 0.94 2.92
CA SER A 90 -5.60 1.76 2.35
C SER A 90 -5.06 3.09 1.81
N GLN A 91 -4.21 3.79 2.57
CA GLN A 91 -3.57 5.03 2.13
C GLN A 91 -2.75 4.82 0.83
N GLN A 92 -2.02 3.71 0.73
CA GLN A 92 -1.28 3.34 -0.49
C GLN A 92 -2.21 3.10 -1.69
N THR A 93 -3.31 2.38 -1.49
CA THR A 93 -4.31 2.14 -2.56
C THR A 93 -4.92 3.43 -3.05
N MET A 94 -5.34 4.30 -2.13
CA MET A 94 -5.94 5.61 -2.47
C MET A 94 -4.94 6.49 -3.22
N GLN A 95 -3.67 6.49 -2.81
CA GLN A 95 -2.62 7.23 -3.50
C GLN A 95 -2.45 6.75 -4.96
N LEU A 96 -2.39 5.43 -5.18
CA LEU A 96 -2.28 4.86 -6.52
C LEU A 96 -3.51 5.18 -7.37
N GLN A 97 -4.72 5.02 -6.80
CA GLN A 97 -5.98 5.35 -7.47
C GLN A 97 -6.07 6.83 -7.84
N ALA A 98 -5.69 7.74 -6.95
CA ALA A 98 -5.65 9.19 -7.21
C ALA A 98 -4.69 9.55 -8.36
N LYS A 99 -3.64 8.75 -8.58
CA LYS A 99 -2.71 8.91 -9.70
C LYS A 99 -3.13 8.13 -10.95
N GLY A 100 -4.31 7.51 -10.95
CA GLY A 100 -4.85 6.72 -12.08
C GLY A 100 -4.22 5.34 -12.23
N GLU A 101 -3.37 4.93 -11.29
CA GLU A 101 -2.76 3.62 -11.26
C GLU A 101 -3.72 2.63 -10.59
N LYS A 102 -4.05 1.55 -11.30
CA LYS A 102 -5.02 0.55 -10.81
C LYS A 102 -4.25 -0.64 -10.25
N PRO A 103 -4.05 -0.73 -8.91
CA PRO A 103 -3.30 -1.85 -8.35
C PRO A 103 -3.89 -3.21 -8.67
N SER A 104 -5.20 -3.31 -8.94
CA SER A 104 -5.86 -4.55 -9.39
C SER A 104 -7.38 -4.37 -9.54
N GLY A 105 -8.02 -5.28 -10.30
CA GLY A 105 -9.48 -5.32 -10.49
C GLY A 105 -10.32 -5.59 -9.24
N ILE A 106 -9.69 -5.88 -8.08
CA ILE A 106 -10.41 -6.13 -6.82
C ILE A 106 -11.08 -4.85 -6.29
N PHE A 107 -10.58 -3.67 -6.66
CA PHE A 107 -11.18 -2.38 -6.34
C PHE A 107 -12.00 -1.79 -7.50
N MET A 108 -12.20 -2.52 -8.60
CA MET A 108 -13.05 -2.10 -9.71
C MET A 108 -14.47 -2.67 -9.52
N SER A 109 -15.31 -1.93 -8.78
CA SER A 109 -16.76 -2.10 -8.80
C SER A 109 -17.43 -0.77 -8.52
#